data_AF-A0A381Q7G3-F1
#
_entry.id   AF-A0A381Q7G3-F1
#
_cell.length_a   1.000
_cell.length_b   1.000
_cell.length_c   1.000
_cell.angle_alpha   90.00
_cell.angle_beta   90.00
_cell.angle_gamma   90.00
#
_symmetry.space_group_name_H-M   'P 1'
#
loop_
_entity.id
_entity.type
_entity.pdbx_description
1 polymer ?
#
loop_
_entity_poly.entity_id
_entity_poly.type
_entity_poly.pdbx_seq_one_letter_code
_entity_poly.pdbx_strand_id
1 'polypeptide(L)' 'MNNHQQTLRVDITGLPLEWVDYKEAVKLYAVNQVVYTLGNDLYTIYGGI' A
#
# COMPACT_ATOMS: atom_id res chain seq x y z
N MET A 1 -13.26 -11.12 5.90
CA MET A 1 -13.15 -10.01 4.93
C MET A 1 -12.75 -10.60 3.59
N ASN A 2 -13.42 -10.21 2.51
CA ASN A 2 -13.13 -10.73 1.17
C ASN A 2 -11.87 -10.00 0.68
N ASN A 3 -10.70 -10.58 0.94
CA ASN A 3 -9.40 -9.90 0.97
C ASN A 3 -8.76 -9.63 -0.41
N HIS A 4 -9.55 -9.37 -1.45
CA HIS A 4 -9.06 -9.16 -2.82
C HIS A 4 -8.78 -7.68 -3.14
N GLN A 5 -8.39 -6.87 -2.15
CA GLN A 5 -8.03 -5.48 -2.41
C GLN A 5 -6.59 -5.41 -2.93
N GLN A 6 -6.45 -4.90 -4.15
CA GLN A 6 -5.16 -4.66 -4.79
C GLN A 6 -4.84 -3.16 -4.81
N THR A 7 -3.56 -2.84 -4.62
CA THR A 7 -3.01 -1.50 -4.67
C THR A 7 -1.93 -1.46 -5.74
N LEU A 8 -1.96 -0.49 -6.65
CA LEU A 8 -0.93 -0.33 -7.67
C LEU A 8 0.29 0.35 -7.05
N ARG A 9 1.45 -0.31 -7.10
CA ARG A 9 2.73 0.30 -6.71
C ARG A 9 3.28 1.08 -7.90
N VAL A 10 3.79 2.27 -7.61
CA VAL A 10 4.43 3.15 -8.57
C VAL A 10 5.84 3.47 -8.11
N ASP A 11 6.70 3.88 -9.05
CA ASP A 11 8.01 4.43 -8.70
C ASP A 11 7.93 5.89 -8.24
N ILE A 12 9.10 6.50 -7.98
CA ILE A 12 9.18 7.89 -7.52
C ILE A 12 8.64 8.90 -8.55
N THR A 13 8.59 8.52 -9.83
CA THR A 13 8.13 9.36 -10.93
C THR A 13 6.64 9.19 -11.23
N GLY A 14 6.00 8.18 -10.64
CA GLY A 14 4.60 7.83 -10.87
C GLY A 14 4.39 6.75 -11.94
N LEU A 15 5.46 6.13 -12.43
CA LEU A 15 5.34 5.03 -13.38
C LEU A 15 4.84 3.76 -12.68
N PRO A 16 3.84 3.07 -13.26
CA PRO A 16 3.28 1.86 -12.67
C PRO A 16 4.30 0.72 -12.69
N LEU A 17 4.36 -0.03 -11.58
CA LEU A 17 5.22 -1.20 -11.42
C LEU A 17 4.39 -2.48 -11.40
N GLU A 18 3.66 -2.72 -10.32
CA GLU A 18 2.89 -3.95 -10.11
C GLU A 18 1.68 -3.72 -9.19
N TRP A 19 0.67 -4.59 -9.31
CA TRP A 19 -0.43 -4.65 -8.36
C TRP A 19 -0.05 -5.55 -7.18
N VAL A 20 -0.05 -5.00 -5.97
CA VAL A 20 0.20 -5.74 -4.73
C VAL A 20 -1.09 -5.88 -3.92
N ASP A 21 -1.20 -6.91 -3.10
CA ASP A 21 -2.33 -7.00 -2.17
C ASP A 21 -2.16 -6.01 -1.00
N TYR A 22 -3.24 -5.82 -0.24
CA TYR A 22 -3.26 -4.86 0.87
C TYR A 22 -2.20 -5.13 1.94
N LYS A 23 -1.78 -6.38 2.18
CA LYS A 23 -0.79 -6.71 3.21
C LYS A 23 0.59 -6.21 2.84
N GLU A 24 0.99 -6.41 1.58
CA GLU A 24 2.28 -5.89 1.10
C GLU A 24 2.29 -4.37 1.05
N ALA A 25 1.18 -3.73 0.65
CA ALA A 25 1.06 -2.27 0.74
C ALA A 25 1.26 -1.78 2.19
N VAL A 26 0.56 -2.37 3.15
CA VAL A 26 0.64 -2.01 4.59
C VAL A 26 2.04 -2.22 5.14
N LYS A 27 2.72 -3.30 4.75
CA LYS A 27 4.11 -3.56 5.15
C LYS A 27 5.04 -2.44 4.70
N LEU A 28 4.94 -2.00 3.43
CA LEU A 28 5.75 -0.91 2.90
C LEU A 28 5.51 0.40 3.66
N TYR A 29 4.24 0.73 3.97
CA TYR A 29 3.90 1.86 4.83
C TYR A 29 4.54 1.74 6.23
N ALA A 30 4.39 0.57 6.86
CA ALA A 30 4.87 0.35 8.23
C ALA A 30 6.40 0.48 8.35
N VAL A 31 7.15 0.12 7.31
CA VAL A 31 8.62 0.26 7.26
C VAL A 31 9.09 1.58 6.63
N ASN A 32 8.19 2.58 6.47
CA ASN A 32 8.49 3.88 5.88
C ASN A 32 9.10 3.82 4.46
N GLN A 33 8.68 2.85 3.64
CA GLN A 33 9.11 2.71 2.24
C GLN A 33 8.10 3.31 1.24
N VAL A 34 7.30 4.28 1.68
CA VAL A 34 6.32 4.98 0.83
C VAL A 34 6.66 6.46 0.81
N VAL A 35 6.99 6.96 -0.38
CA VAL A 35 7.37 8.37 -0.58
C VAL A 35 6.16 9.29 -0.75
N TYR A 36 5.08 8.78 -1.36
CA TYR A 36 3.80 9.47 -1.51
C TYR A 36 2.69 8.46 -1.81
N THR A 37 1.45 8.93 -1.74
CA THR A 37 0.24 8.11 -1.80
C THR A 37 -0.75 8.74 -2.76
N LEU A 38 -1.50 7.93 -3.52
CA LEU A 38 -2.55 8.41 -4.42
C LEU A 38 -3.88 7.72 -4.11
N GLY A 39 -4.98 8.48 -4.14
CA GLY A 39 -6.32 7.99 -3.83
C GLY A 39 -6.78 8.37 -2.42
N ASN A 40 -7.73 7.61 -1.89
CA ASN A 40 -8.33 7.84 -0.57
C ASN A 40 -7.82 6.82 0.44
N ASP A 41 -7.68 7.23 1.71
CA ASP A 41 -7.46 6.31 2.82
C ASP A 41 -8.67 5.41 3.03
N LEU A 42 -8.49 4.10 2.81
CA LEU A 42 -9.57 3.11 2.92
C LEU A 42 -9.64 2.50 4.32
N TYR A 43 -8.49 2.27 4.96
CA TYR A 43 -8.39 1.68 6.30
C TYR A 43 -7.15 2.20 7.03
N THR A 44 -7.24 2.31 8.35
CA THR A 44 -6.07 2.46 9.21
C THR A 44 -5.79 1.13 9.89
N ILE A 45 -4.60 0.58 9.65
CA ILE A 45 -4.18 -0.69 10.26
C ILE A 45 -3.19 -0.38 11.38
N TYR A 46 -3.50 -0.86 12.57
CA TYR A 46 -2.59 -0.81 13.71
C TYR A 46 -1.88 -2.15 13.80
N GLY A 47 -0.54 -2.14 13.77
CA GLY A 47 0.26 -3.31 14.12
C GLY A 47 0.02 -3.72 15.58
N GLY A 48 0.40 -4.96 15.90
CA GLY A 48 0.37 -5.48 17.27
C GLY A 48 1.75 -5.94 17.73
N ILE A 49 1.94 -6.04 19.06
CA ILE A 49 2.96 -6.85 19.72
C ILE A 49 2.28 -8.15 20.16
#